data_AF-A0A7W0WKQ1-F1
#
_entry.id   AF-A0A7W0WKQ1-F1
#
_cell.length_a   1.000
_cell.length_b   1.000
_cell.length_c   1.000
_cell.angle_alpha   90.00
_cell.angle_beta   90.00
_cell.angle_gamma   90.00
#
_symmetry.space_group_name_H-M   'P 1'
#
loop_
_entity.id
_entity.type
_entity.pdbx_description
1 polymer ?
#
loop_
_entity_poly.entity_id
_entity_poly.type
_entity_poly.pdbx_seq_one_letter_code
_entity_poly.pdbx_strand_id
1 'polypeptide(L)'
;SELGAALALAGDSGVGMDATILDPGFGFSKTVEHNVALFDQLGALQSLGRPVLVGPSRKRFLGALTGLPVEARDHATATACALAWERGARLFRVHHAASARDALRVAQAIGGS
;
A
#
# COMPACT_ATOMS: atom_id res chain seq x y z
N SER A 1 12.87 -7.43 10.32
CA SER A 1 11.50 -6.90 10.40
C SER A 1 10.52 -8.06 10.50
N GLU A 2 9.29 -7.84 10.99
CA GLU A 2 8.25 -8.88 11.06
C GLU A 2 7.99 -9.52 9.69
N LEU A 3 7.89 -8.70 8.63
CA LEU A 3 7.74 -9.18 7.25
C LEU A 3 8.91 -10.02 6.77
N GLY A 4 10.15 -9.66 7.12
CA GLY A 4 11.34 -10.45 6.76
C GLY A 4 11.32 -11.83 7.43
N ALA A 5 10.91 -11.91 8.69
CA ALA A 5 10.77 -13.18 9.39
C ALA A 5 9.65 -14.06 8.79
N ALA A 6 8.51 -13.46 8.45
CA ALA A 6 7.42 -14.17 7.78
C ALA A 6 7.83 -14.69 6.38
N LEU A 7 8.60 -13.89 5.63
CA LEU A 7 9.12 -14.29 4.32
C LEU A 7 10.08 -15.48 4.43
N ALA A 8 10.98 -15.46 5.42
CA ALA A 8 11.89 -16.58 5.68
C ALA A 8 11.11 -17.87 6.01
N LEU A 9 10.12 -17.79 6.92
CA LEU A 9 9.28 -18.93 7.27
C LEU A 9 8.53 -19.51 6.06
N ALA A 10 8.02 -18.66 5.18
CA ALA A 10 7.36 -19.11 3.95
C ALA A 10 8.33 -19.84 3.03
N GLY A 11 9.56 -19.33 2.87
CA GLY A 11 10.63 -19.98 2.11
C GLY A 11 11.01 -21.35 2.68
N ASP A 12 11.20 -21.44 4.00
CA ASP A 12 11.50 -22.71 4.70
C ASP A 12 10.37 -23.75 4.54
N SER A 13 9.14 -23.28 4.31
CA SER A 13 7.96 -24.12 4.05
C SER A 13 7.79 -24.48 2.57
N GLY A 14 8.74 -24.09 1.70
CA GLY A 14 8.71 -24.41 0.28
C GLY A 14 7.88 -23.45 -0.59
N VAL A 15 7.45 -22.30 -0.06
CA VAL A 15 6.78 -21.27 -0.87
C VAL A 15 7.82 -20.54 -1.71
N GLY A 16 7.69 -20.66 -3.04
CA GLY A 16 8.55 -19.97 -3.99
C GLY A 16 8.50 -18.46 -3.79
N MET A 17 9.65 -17.79 -3.92
CA MET A 17 9.72 -16.33 -3.76
C MET A 17 8.76 -15.63 -4.72
N ASP A 18 8.69 -16.06 -5.98
CA ASP A 18 7.75 -15.60 -7.00
C ASP A 18 6.27 -15.67 -6.60
N ALA A 19 5.90 -16.58 -5.70
CA ALA A 19 4.56 -16.71 -5.14
C ALA A 19 4.30 -15.81 -3.91
N THR A 20 5.25 -14.95 -3.52
CA THR A 20 5.13 -14.07 -2.34
C THR A 20 5.02 -12.59 -2.71
N ILE A 21 4.17 -11.89 -1.95
CA ILE A 21 3.92 -10.44 -1.99
C ILE A 21 3.93 -9.93 -0.53
N LEU A 22 4.41 -8.70 -0.32
CA LEU A 22 4.44 -8.07 1.00
C LEU A 22 3.24 -7.15 1.19
N ASP A 23 2.53 -7.26 2.31
CA ASP A 23 1.51 -6.28 2.73
C ASP A 23 1.90 -5.73 4.12
N PRO A 24 2.20 -4.43 4.25
CA PRO A 24 2.56 -3.83 5.53
C PRO A 24 1.35 -3.58 6.46
N GLY A 25 0.14 -3.89 6.01
CA GLY A 25 -1.06 -3.89 6.83
C GLY A 25 -1.49 -2.50 7.27
N PHE A 26 -1.80 -1.62 6.32
CA PHE A 26 -2.43 -0.33 6.61
C PHE A 26 -3.68 -0.51 7.46
N GLY A 27 -3.88 0.31 8.49
CA GLY A 27 -5.06 0.30 9.35
C GLY A 27 -5.28 -0.95 10.19
N PHE A 28 -4.29 -1.83 10.34
CA PHE A 28 -4.30 -2.94 11.30
C PHE A 28 -3.50 -2.54 12.54
N SER A 29 -4.19 -2.30 13.67
CA SER A 29 -3.58 -1.90 14.96
C SER A 29 -2.62 -0.70 14.86
N LYS A 30 -2.87 0.22 13.92
CA LYS A 30 -2.04 1.39 13.64
C LYS A 30 -2.83 2.68 13.87
N THR A 31 -2.23 3.68 14.53
CA THR A 31 -2.76 5.04 14.64
C THR A 31 -2.70 5.77 13.29
N VAL A 32 -3.21 6.99 13.21
CA VAL A 32 -3.10 7.79 11.97
C VAL A 32 -1.64 8.04 11.64
N GLU A 33 -0.84 8.40 12.65
CA GLU A 33 0.60 8.69 12.55
C GLU A 33 1.37 7.45 12.10
N HIS A 34 1.06 6.26 12.65
CA HIS A 34 1.64 5.01 12.19
C HIS A 34 1.33 4.72 10.73
N ASN A 35 0.12 5.03 10.25
CA ASN A 35 -0.23 4.83 8.84
C ASN A 35 0.50 5.82 7.93
N VAL A 36 0.64 7.09 8.35
CA VAL A 36 1.39 8.10 7.59
C VAL A 36 2.87 7.72 7.51
N ALA A 37 3.50 7.41 8.65
CA ALA A 37 4.89 6.95 8.69
C ALA A 37 5.10 5.69 7.85
N LEU A 38 4.11 4.80 7.78
CA LEU A 38 4.20 3.60 6.96
C LEU A 38 4.29 3.92 5.47
N PHE A 39 3.62 4.96 4.98
CA PHE A 39 3.80 5.39 3.59
C PHE A 39 5.27 5.75 3.34
N ASP A 40 5.87 6.58 4.18
CA ASP A 40 7.26 7.03 4.01
C ASP A 40 8.29 5.88 4.09
N GLN A 41 7.94 4.80 4.80
CA GLN A 41 8.78 3.60 4.92
C GLN A 41 8.52 2.54 3.84
N LEU A 42 7.57 2.75 2.91
CA LEU A 42 7.29 1.77 1.84
C LEU A 42 8.54 1.46 1.00
N GLY A 43 9.38 2.47 0.75
CA GLY A 43 10.62 2.29 -0.02
C GLY A 43 11.58 1.30 0.64
N ALA A 44 11.65 1.28 1.98
CA ALA A 44 12.52 0.36 2.71
C ALA A 44 12.10 -1.11 2.53
N LEU A 45 10.81 -1.39 2.29
CA LEU A 45 10.32 -2.75 2.07
C LEU A 45 10.82 -3.35 0.75
N GLN A 46 11.23 -2.52 -0.22
CA GLN A 46 11.81 -2.99 -1.48
C GLN A 46 13.10 -3.80 -1.25
N SER A 47 13.83 -3.53 -0.17
CA SER A 47 15.04 -4.29 0.23
C SER A 47 14.78 -5.78 0.48
N LEU A 48 13.53 -6.16 0.73
CA LEU A 48 13.12 -7.55 0.90
C LEU A 48 12.93 -8.29 -0.44
N GLY A 49 13.14 -7.63 -1.58
CA GLY A 49 13.17 -8.25 -2.91
C GLY A 49 11.82 -8.74 -3.43
N ARG A 50 10.71 -8.30 -2.82
CA ARG A 50 9.35 -8.72 -3.16
C ARG A 50 8.45 -7.52 -3.49
N PRO A 51 7.48 -7.66 -4.40
CA PRO A 51 6.48 -6.62 -4.66
C PRO A 51 5.69 -6.27 -3.40
N VAL A 52 5.36 -4.99 -3.25
CA VAL A 52 4.56 -4.49 -2.12
C VAL A 52 3.13 -4.22 -2.57
N LEU A 53 2.18 -4.80 -1.85
CA LEU A 53 0.76 -4.53 -1.92
C LEU A 53 0.36 -3.47 -0.89
N VAL A 54 -0.47 -2.52 -1.32
CA VAL A 54 -0.99 -1.45 -0.46
C VAL A 54 -2.51 -1.42 -0.52
N GLY A 55 -3.15 -1.48 0.65
CA GLY A 55 -4.61 -1.48 0.79
C GLY A 55 -5.14 -0.35 1.68
N PRO A 56 -5.08 0.93 1.28
CA PRO A 56 -5.53 2.05 2.10
C PRO A 56 -7.06 2.28 1.99
N SER A 57 -7.72 1.56 1.08
CA SER A 57 -9.07 1.88 0.61
C SER A 57 -10.10 2.04 1.71
N ARG A 58 -10.71 3.23 1.74
CA ARG A 58 -11.76 3.67 2.69
C ARG A 58 -11.38 3.58 4.18
N LYS A 59 -10.12 3.30 4.51
CA LYS A 59 -9.67 3.10 5.90
C LYS A 59 -9.86 4.35 6.74
N ARG A 60 -10.06 4.15 8.03
CA ARG A 60 -10.36 5.20 9.02
C ARG A 60 -9.33 6.32 9.04
N PHE A 61 -8.04 6.01 8.87
CA PHE A 61 -6.99 7.03 8.88
C PHE A 61 -7.15 8.05 7.74
N LEU A 62 -7.65 7.64 6.56
CA LEU A 62 -7.95 8.58 5.48
C LEU A 62 -9.08 9.54 5.87
N GLY A 63 -10.10 9.01 6.56
CA GLY A 63 -11.17 9.84 7.12
C GLY A 63 -10.64 10.84 8.16
N ALA A 64 -9.74 10.41 9.04
CA ALA A 64 -9.13 11.29 10.03
C ALA A 64 -8.29 12.41 9.39
N LEU A 65 -7.58 12.12 8.28
CA LEU A 65 -6.77 13.11 7.55
C LEU A 65 -7.59 14.08 6.71
N THR A 66 -8.76 13.67 6.20
CA THR A 66 -9.52 14.43 5.20
C THR A 66 -10.86 14.97 5.70
N GLY A 67 -11.34 14.48 6.85
CA GLY A 67 -12.70 14.75 7.34
C GLY A 67 -13.81 14.02 6.59
N LEU A 68 -13.49 13.17 5.60
CA LEU A 68 -14.48 12.54 4.74
C LEU A 68 -15.18 11.34 5.41
N PRO A 69 -16.51 11.19 5.21
CA PRO A 69 -17.24 9.97 5.56
C PRO A 69 -16.80 8.80 4.66
N VAL A 70 -17.08 7.56 5.05
CA VAL A 70 -16.50 6.37 4.41
C VAL A 70 -16.88 6.24 2.93
N GLU A 71 -18.08 6.69 2.58
CA GLU A 71 -18.66 6.69 1.22
C GLU A 71 -17.93 7.65 0.29
N ALA A 72 -17.32 8.72 0.84
CA ALA A 72 -16.62 9.74 0.07
C ALA A 72 -15.10 9.53 0.00
N ARG A 73 -14.57 8.45 0.59
CA ARG A 73 -13.11 8.20 0.68
C ARG A 73 -12.47 7.62 -0.57
N ASP A 74 -13.21 7.42 -1.65
CA ASP A 74 -12.64 6.84 -2.87
C ASP A 74 -11.63 7.78 -3.54
N HIS A 75 -11.81 9.10 -3.44
CA HIS A 75 -10.81 10.08 -3.88
C HIS A 75 -9.57 10.08 -3.00
N ALA A 76 -9.74 10.10 -1.66
CA ALA A 76 -8.62 9.98 -0.72
C ALA A 76 -7.84 8.65 -0.89
N THR A 77 -8.55 7.57 -1.21
CA THR A 77 -7.96 6.27 -1.55
C THR A 77 -7.11 6.37 -2.80
N ALA A 78 -7.64 6.96 -3.87
CA ALA A 78 -6.93 7.12 -5.14
C ALA A 78 -5.64 7.95 -4.97
N THR A 79 -5.70 9.05 -4.22
CA THR A 79 -4.53 9.85 -3.86
C THR A 79 -3.49 9.02 -3.10
N ALA A 80 -3.93 8.25 -2.10
CA ALA A 80 -3.04 7.38 -1.34
C ALA A 80 -2.39 6.30 -2.22
N CYS A 81 -3.12 5.74 -3.19
CA CYS A 81 -2.58 4.79 -4.15
C CYS A 81 -1.49 5.42 -5.04
N ALA A 82 -1.72 6.62 -5.57
CA ALA A 82 -0.71 7.35 -6.35
C ALA A 82 0.55 7.64 -5.52
N LEU A 83 0.40 8.10 -4.28
CA LEU A 83 1.54 8.34 -3.39
C LEU A 83 2.29 7.07 -3.00
N ALA A 84 1.60 5.94 -2.88
CA ALA A 84 2.23 4.64 -2.64
C ALA A 84 2.96 4.11 -3.89
N TRP A 85 2.45 4.37 -5.09
CA TRP A 85 3.12 4.03 -6.35
C TRP A 85 4.51 4.68 -6.43
N GLU A 86 4.56 5.99 -6.20
CA GLU A 86 5.82 6.78 -6.16
C GLU A 86 6.81 6.24 -5.12
N ARG A 87 6.31 5.59 -4.07
CA ARG A 87 7.12 5.01 -2.99
C ARG A 87 7.42 3.51 -3.17
N GLY A 88 7.10 2.95 -4.34
CA GLY A 88 7.48 1.59 -4.73
C GLY A 88 6.41 0.51 -4.58
N ALA A 89 5.17 0.85 -4.21
CA ALA A 89 4.08 -0.12 -4.25
C ALA A 89 3.78 -0.53 -5.70
N ARG A 90 3.40 -1.80 -5.89
CA ARG A 90 3.09 -2.36 -7.22
C ARG A 90 1.74 -3.05 -7.29
N LEU A 91 1.11 -3.34 -6.15
CA LEU A 91 -0.23 -3.91 -6.08
C LEU A 91 -1.12 -3.07 -5.17
N PHE A 92 -2.39 -2.93 -5.54
CA PHE A 92 -3.34 -2.07 -4.83
C PHE A 92 -4.65 -2.79 -4.57
N ARG A 93 -5.06 -2.85 -3.30
CA ARG A 93 -6.35 -3.44 -2.90
C ARG A 93 -7.37 -2.34 -2.64
N VAL A 94 -8.36 -2.21 -3.53
CA VAL A 94 -9.34 -1.11 -3.52
C VAL A 94 -10.78 -1.56 -3.71
N HIS A 95 -11.73 -0.80 -3.15
CA HIS A 95 -13.17 -1.03 -3.37
C HIS A 95 -13.64 -0.43 -4.70
N HIS A 96 -13.09 0.71 -5.10
CA HIS A 96 -13.47 1.42 -6.32
C HIS A 96 -12.29 1.44 -7.31
N ALA A 97 -12.26 0.47 -8.22
CA ALA A 97 -11.13 0.24 -9.11
C ALA A 97 -10.88 1.39 -10.11
N ALA A 98 -11.94 2.02 -10.62
CA ALA A 98 -11.82 3.04 -11.66
C ALA A 98 -11.03 4.26 -11.17
N SER A 99 -11.33 4.78 -9.98
CA SER A 99 -10.64 5.96 -9.42
C SER A 99 -9.18 5.67 -9.11
N ALA A 100 -8.87 4.50 -8.54
CA ALA A 100 -7.49 4.10 -8.28
C ALA A 100 -6.69 3.94 -9.58
N ARG A 101 -7.28 3.30 -10.60
CA ARG A 101 -6.65 3.13 -11.92
C ARG A 101 -6.33 4.46 -12.57
N ASP A 102 -7.25 5.42 -12.53
CA ASP A 102 -7.04 6.71 -13.17
C ASP A 102 -5.94 7.51 -12.46
N ALA A 103 -5.90 7.50 -11.11
CA ALA A 103 -4.81 8.09 -10.34
C ALA A 103 -3.45 7.41 -10.61
N LEU A 104 -3.43 6.08 -10.70
CA LEU A 104 -2.20 5.32 -10.99
C LEU A 104 -1.70 5.57 -12.42
N ARG A 105 -2.58 5.74 -13.41
CA ARG A 105 -2.18 6.11 -14.77
C ARG A 105 -1.51 7.50 -14.81
N VAL A 106 -2.07 8.45 -14.06
CA VAL A 106 -1.47 9.79 -13.93
C VAL A 106 -0.10 9.69 -13.25
N ALA A 107 -0.01 8.97 -12.13
CA ALA A 107 1.27 8.76 -11.42
C ALA A 107 2.32 8.11 -12.33
N GLN A 108 1.95 7.05 -13.06
CA GLN A 108 2.83 6.39 -14.03
C GLN A 108 3.32 7.32 -15.14
N ALA A 109 2.45 8.19 -15.66
CA ALA A 109 2.82 9.13 -16.71
C ALA A 109 3.77 10.23 -16.22
N ILE A 110 3.67 10.64 -14.94
CA ILE A 110 4.51 11.68 -14.34
C ILE A 110 5.83 11.12 -13.82
N GLY A 111 5.77 10.02 -13.07
CA GLY A 111 6.91 9.45 -12.33
C GLY A 111 7.95 8.75 -13.21
N GLY A 112 7.64 8.47 -14.49
CA GLY A 112 8.53 7.74 -15.38
C GLY A 112 8.71 6.28 -14.98
N SER A 113 9.06 5.43 -15.95
CA SER A 113 9.17 3.97 -15.83
C SER A 113 10.20 3.50 -14.80
#